data_AF-A0A822ZQ61-F1
#
_entry.id   AF-A0A822ZQ61-F1
#
_cell.length_a   1.000
_cell.length_b   1.000
_cell.length_c   1.000
_cell.angle_alpha   90.00
_cell.angle_beta   90.00
_cell.angle_gamma   90.00
#
_symmetry.space_group_name_H-M   'P 1'
#
loop_
_entity.id
_entity.type
_entity.pdbx_description
1 polymer ?
#
loop_
_entity_poly.entity_id
_entity_poly.type
_entity_poly.pdbx_seq_one_letter_code
_entity_poly.pdbx_strand_id
1 'polypeptide(L)'
;MRRRPGIGGLQTAAAARDQYRLLGENVTKLRTDIMKEQLTTFRTQLEEFARKHKNDIRKNPAFRSQFHEMCAKVGVDPLASNKGFWAELLGIGDFYYELGVQIVDICLETRSENGGLINLQELCSRLRQRRKAARESVSEDDCLRAINKLKVSMKLTAFIATSCILDQIQHVFHRMLVMTVQYAHWIVVELLI
;
A
#
# COMPACT_ATOMS: atom_id res chain seq x y z
N MET A 1 -23.45 59.02 22.62
CA MET A 1 -23.28 59.39 21.19
C MET A 1 -22.12 58.57 20.62
N ARG A 2 -22.40 57.50 19.85
CA ARG A 2 -21.37 56.60 19.29
C ARG A 2 -20.77 57.31 18.07
N ARG A 3 -19.54 57.82 18.18
CA ARG A 3 -18.84 58.49 17.07
C ARG A 3 -18.69 57.48 15.93
N ARG A 4 -19.18 57.83 14.74
CA ARG A 4 -19.02 57.04 13.52
C ARG A 4 -17.52 56.83 13.28
N PRO A 5 -17.03 55.60 13.01
CA PRO A 5 -15.63 55.38 12.68
C PRO A 5 -15.24 56.27 11.49
N GLY A 6 -14.26 57.14 11.69
CA GLY A 6 -13.68 57.92 10.60
C GLY A 6 -12.91 57.01 9.63
N ILE A 7 -12.68 57.47 8.40
CA ILE A 7 -11.95 56.74 7.35
C ILE A 7 -10.59 56.25 7.84
N GLY A 8 -9.90 57.03 8.69
CA GLY A 8 -8.63 56.61 9.32
C GLY A 8 -8.77 55.38 10.22
N GLY A 9 -9.85 55.25 11.00
CA GLY A 9 -10.09 54.08 11.85
C GLY A 9 -10.39 52.81 11.06
N LEU A 10 -11.01 52.94 9.89
CA LEU A 10 -11.22 51.82 8.95
C LEU A 10 -9.89 51.38 8.32
N GLN A 11 -9.01 52.32 7.96
CA GLN A 11 -7.67 52.01 7.44
C GLN A 11 -6.80 51.34 8.51
N THR A 12 -6.83 51.81 9.76
CA THR A 12 -6.09 51.16 10.87
C THR A 12 -6.64 49.76 11.18
N ALA A 13 -7.96 49.57 11.14
CA ALA A 13 -8.58 48.25 11.31
C ALA A 13 -8.25 47.28 10.16
N ALA A 14 -8.21 47.78 8.92
CA ALA A 14 -7.78 47.00 7.76
C ALA A 14 -6.30 46.59 7.86
N ALA A 15 -5.41 47.53 8.21
CA ALA A 15 -3.99 47.26 8.41
C ALA A 15 -3.73 46.26 9.54
N ALA A 16 -4.45 46.36 10.66
CA ALA A 16 -4.36 45.40 11.75
C ALA A 16 -4.81 43.98 11.31
N ARG A 17 -5.91 43.88 10.56
CA ARG A 17 -6.39 42.61 10.01
C ARG A 17 -5.37 41.97 9.06
N ASP A 18 -4.73 42.76 8.21
CA ASP A 18 -3.68 42.26 7.31
C ASP A 18 -2.44 41.79 8.07
N GLN A 19 -2.04 42.50 9.14
CA GLN A 19 -0.94 42.06 10.00
C GLN A 19 -1.26 40.73 10.71
N TYR A 20 -2.48 40.55 11.23
CA TYR A 20 -2.88 39.28 11.83
C TYR A 20 -2.96 38.15 10.80
N ARG A 21 -3.40 38.44 9.56
CA ARG A 21 -3.39 37.47 8.46
C ARG A 21 -1.96 37.02 8.13
N LEU A 22 -1.04 37.96 7.97
CA LEU A 22 0.37 37.67 7.70
C LEU A 22 1.02 36.88 8.84
N LEU A 23 0.72 37.23 10.10
CA LEU A 23 1.20 36.48 11.25
C LEU A 23 0.65 35.05 11.26
N GLY A 24 -0.63 34.87 10.94
CA GLY A 24 -1.26 33.56 10.80
C GLY A 24 -0.63 32.72 9.69
N GLU A 25 -0.39 33.31 8.52
CA GLU A 25 0.32 32.68 7.40
C GLU A 25 1.77 32.31 7.74
N ASN A 26 2.47 33.12 8.54
CA ASN A 26 3.83 32.81 8.99
C ASN A 26 3.85 31.66 10.01
N VAL A 27 2.89 31.62 10.94
CA VAL A 27 2.76 30.51 11.90
C VAL A 27 2.43 29.20 11.19
N THR A 28 1.57 29.21 10.17
CA THR A 28 1.29 27.99 9.38
C THR A 28 2.51 27.55 8.60
N LYS A 29 3.24 28.46 7.94
CA LYS A 29 4.50 28.17 7.26
C LYS A 29 5.54 27.55 8.19
N LEU A 30 5.79 28.17 9.35
CA LEU A 30 6.70 27.65 10.37
C LEU A 30 6.33 26.22 10.81
N ARG A 31 5.05 25.98 11.10
CA ARG A 31 4.58 24.62 11.44
C ARG A 31 4.83 23.64 10.30
N THR A 32 4.58 24.03 9.06
CA THR A 32 4.84 23.15 7.91
C THR A 32 6.32 22.88 7.69
N ASP A 33 7.18 23.85 7.93
CA ASP A 33 8.62 23.70 7.72
C ASP A 33 9.26 22.83 8.81
N ILE A 34 8.85 23.00 10.07
CA ILE A 34 9.23 22.11 11.17
C ILE A 34 8.79 20.66 10.88
N MET A 35 7.56 20.47 10.38
CA MET A 35 7.05 19.13 10.04
C MET A 35 7.85 18.49 8.89
N LYS A 36 8.27 19.27 7.88
CA LYS A 36 9.14 18.77 6.80
C LYS A 36 10.49 18.34 7.35
N GLU A 37 11.11 19.14 8.22
CA GLU A 37 12.40 18.82 8.84
C GLU A 37 12.29 17.53 9.66
N GLN A 38 11.25 17.38 10.48
CA GLN A 38 11.01 16.14 11.24
C GLN A 38 10.84 14.91 10.33
N LEU A 39 10.13 15.04 9.21
CA LEU A 39 10.01 13.95 8.24
C LEU A 39 11.35 13.60 7.58
N THR A 40 12.21 14.58 7.32
CA THR A 40 13.55 14.32 6.78
C THR A 40 14.43 13.59 7.79
N THR A 41 14.44 14.01 9.06
CA THR A 41 15.20 13.33 10.12
C THR A 41 14.68 11.91 10.36
N PHE A 42 13.36 11.73 10.33
CA PHE A 42 12.77 10.41 10.47
C PHE A 42 13.15 9.49 9.30
N ARG A 43 13.14 10.02 8.07
CA ARG A 43 13.54 9.25 6.88
C ARG A 43 14.98 8.77 6.96
N THR A 44 15.92 9.62 7.39
CA THR A 44 17.34 9.24 7.53
C THR A 44 17.54 8.23 8.66
N GLN A 45 16.81 8.35 9.76
CA GLN A 45 16.85 7.36 10.84
C GLN A 45 16.28 6.00 10.40
N LEU A 46 15.15 5.99 9.69
CA LEU A 46 14.54 4.77 9.19
C LEU A 46 15.46 4.10 8.15
N GLU A 47 16.16 4.90 7.37
CA GLU A 47 17.18 4.45 6.43
C GLU A 47 18.35 3.76 7.14
N GLU A 48 18.93 4.41 8.15
CA GLU A 48 20.02 3.84 8.93
C GLU A 48 19.60 2.56 9.65
N PHE A 49 18.40 2.56 10.24
CA PHE A 49 17.79 1.38 10.85
C PHE A 49 17.69 0.23 9.85
N ALA A 50 17.18 0.51 8.66
CA ALA A 50 16.97 -0.51 7.65
C ALA A 50 18.31 -1.03 7.07
N ARG A 51 19.34 -0.17 6.94
CA ARG A 51 20.70 -0.61 6.58
C ARG A 51 21.27 -1.57 7.63
N LYS A 52 21.16 -1.22 8.91
CA LYS A 52 21.70 -2.00 10.03
C LYS A 52 21.00 -3.36 10.18
N HIS A 53 19.69 -3.40 9.95
CA HIS A 53 18.86 -4.58 10.15
C HIS A 53 18.44 -5.28 8.86
N LYS A 54 19.09 -4.99 7.72
CA LYS A 54 18.76 -5.56 6.40
C LYS A 54 18.65 -7.10 6.41
N ASN A 55 19.62 -7.77 7.04
CA ASN A 55 19.63 -9.23 7.12
C ASN A 55 18.52 -9.78 8.02
N ASP A 56 18.17 -9.06 9.08
CA ASP A 56 17.12 -9.47 10.02
C ASP A 56 15.75 -9.32 9.36
N ILE A 57 15.53 -8.23 8.61
CA ILE A 57 14.32 -8.01 7.79
C ILE A 57 14.17 -9.13 6.75
N ARG A 58 15.27 -9.61 6.17
CA ARG A 58 15.23 -10.66 5.15
C ARG A 58 14.95 -12.05 5.74
N LYS A 59 15.52 -12.37 6.92
CA LYS A 59 15.42 -13.70 7.54
C LYS A 59 14.14 -13.91 8.35
N ASN A 60 13.68 -12.88 9.06
CA ASN A 60 12.58 -12.99 10.01
C ASN A 60 11.28 -12.35 9.46
N PRO A 61 10.27 -13.15 9.09
CA PRO A 61 9.01 -12.66 8.52
C PRO A 61 8.21 -11.79 9.50
N ALA A 62 8.25 -12.08 10.81
CA ALA A 62 7.54 -11.28 11.80
C ALA A 62 8.14 -9.87 11.88
N PHE A 63 9.48 -9.78 11.90
CA PHE A 63 10.18 -8.51 11.90
C PHE A 63 10.00 -7.74 10.57
N ARG A 64 9.99 -8.46 9.44
CA ARG A 64 9.67 -7.88 8.12
C ARG A 64 8.29 -7.23 8.11
N SER A 65 7.28 -7.90 8.66
CA SER A 65 5.91 -7.36 8.72
C SER A 65 5.83 -6.10 9.59
N GLN A 66 6.48 -6.10 10.76
CA GLN A 66 6.57 -4.92 11.63
C GLN A 66 7.30 -3.75 10.96
N PHE A 67 8.37 -4.03 10.20
CA PHE A 67 9.06 -3.02 9.40
C PHE A 67 8.13 -2.39 8.36
N HIS A 68 7.33 -3.21 7.66
CA HIS A 68 6.34 -2.70 6.73
C HIS A 68 5.25 -1.85 7.40
N GLU A 69 4.79 -2.24 8.59
CA GLU A 69 3.81 -1.47 9.36
C GLU A 69 4.39 -0.10 9.79
N MET A 70 5.65 -0.07 10.21
CA MET A 70 6.37 1.16 10.55
C MET A 70 6.45 2.10 9.34
N CYS A 71 6.82 1.59 8.17
CA CYS A 71 6.86 2.37 6.94
C CYS A 71 5.47 2.91 6.57
N ALA A 72 4.43 2.08 6.68
CA ALA A 72 3.06 2.47 6.36
C ALA A 72 2.52 3.59 7.27
N LYS A 73 2.83 3.59 8.56
CA LYS A 73 2.45 4.66 9.51
C LYS A 73 2.99 6.03 9.12
N VAL A 74 4.10 6.06 8.38
CA VAL A 74 4.77 7.28 7.94
C VAL A 74 4.31 7.68 6.52
N GLY A 75 3.47 6.85 5.89
CA GLY A 75 3.05 7.05 4.50
C GLY A 75 4.13 6.67 3.48
N VAL A 76 5.10 5.85 3.88
CA VAL A 76 6.17 5.37 3.00
C VAL A 76 5.90 3.91 2.67
N ASP A 77 5.80 3.58 1.39
CA ASP A 77 5.75 2.18 0.95
C ASP A 77 7.13 1.76 0.40
N PRO A 78 7.86 0.87 1.09
CA PRO A 78 9.17 0.41 0.63
C PRO A 78 9.07 -0.41 -0.67
N LEU A 79 7.86 -0.83 -1.08
CA LEU A 79 7.60 -1.60 -2.29
C LEU A 79 7.01 -0.78 -3.42
N ALA A 80 6.69 0.51 -3.25
CA ALA A 80 5.96 1.27 -4.28
C ALA A 80 6.75 1.43 -5.58
N SER A 81 8.04 1.75 -5.50
CA SER A 81 8.87 2.06 -6.68
C SER A 81 10.11 1.18 -6.78
N ASN A 82 10.36 0.66 -7.98
CA ASN A 82 11.55 -0.16 -8.29
C ASN A 82 12.81 0.68 -8.41
N LYS A 83 12.64 1.98 -8.69
CA LYS A 83 13.71 3.00 -8.59
C LYS A 83 13.60 3.77 -7.27
N GLY A 84 12.82 3.24 -6.34
CA GLY A 84 12.64 3.83 -5.03
C GLY A 84 13.90 3.63 -4.23
N PHE A 85 14.24 4.66 -3.46
CA PHE A 85 15.33 4.65 -2.50
C PHE A 85 15.43 3.36 -1.67
N TRP A 86 14.29 2.80 -1.26
CA TRP A 86 14.19 1.57 -0.46
C TRP A 86 14.49 0.28 -1.23
N ALA A 87 14.16 0.25 -2.53
CA ALA A 87 14.38 -0.93 -3.37
C ALA A 87 15.88 -1.17 -3.55
N GLU A 88 16.63 -0.13 -3.91
CA GLU A 88 18.08 -0.18 -4.11
C GLU A 88 18.84 -0.42 -2.79
N LEU A 89 18.43 0.27 -1.72
CA LEU A 89 19.13 0.21 -0.44
C LEU A 89 18.95 -1.15 0.26
N LEU A 90 17.71 -1.64 0.31
CA LEU A 90 17.37 -2.81 1.13
C LEU A 90 17.31 -4.10 0.32
N GLY A 91 17.21 -4.03 -1.01
CA GLY A 91 17.00 -5.23 -1.85
C GLY A 91 15.68 -5.95 -1.54
N ILE A 92 14.78 -5.28 -0.80
CA ILE A 92 13.47 -5.83 -0.43
C ILE A 92 12.61 -5.95 -1.69
N GLY A 93 12.73 -4.99 -2.62
CA GLY A 93 12.07 -5.07 -3.93
C GLY A 93 12.40 -6.37 -4.67
N ASP A 94 13.69 -6.70 -4.78
CA ASP A 94 14.16 -7.90 -5.47
C ASP A 94 13.63 -9.19 -4.82
N PHE A 95 13.60 -9.24 -3.48
CA PHE A 95 13.00 -10.35 -2.75
C PHE A 95 11.53 -10.59 -3.13
N TYR A 96 10.72 -9.53 -3.19
CA TYR A 96 9.30 -9.65 -3.57
C TYR A 96 9.12 -9.93 -5.07
N TYR A 97 10.05 -9.48 -5.92
CA TYR A 97 10.06 -9.84 -7.33
C TYR A 97 10.36 -11.32 -7.55
N GLU A 98 11.39 -11.84 -6.90
CA GLU A 98 11.74 -13.26 -6.94
C GLU A 98 10.59 -14.11 -6.38
N LEU A 99 9.98 -13.68 -5.28
CA LEU A 99 8.81 -14.35 -4.71
C LEU A 99 7.62 -14.32 -5.68
N GLY A 100 7.41 -13.20 -6.37
CA GLY A 100 6.38 -13.07 -7.39
C GLY A 100 6.56 -14.03 -8.56
N VAL A 101 7.78 -14.16 -9.09
CA VAL A 101 8.09 -15.12 -10.17
C VAL A 101 7.81 -16.55 -9.73
N GLN A 102 8.24 -16.94 -8.53
CA GLN A 102 7.99 -18.27 -7.99
C GLN A 102 6.50 -18.57 -7.79
N ILE A 103 5.71 -17.57 -7.39
CA ILE A 103 4.25 -17.70 -7.31
C ILE A 103 3.66 -17.99 -8.69
N VAL A 104 4.07 -17.26 -9.73
CA VAL A 104 3.62 -17.49 -11.10
C VAL A 104 3.99 -18.90 -11.58
N ASP A 105 5.22 -19.34 -11.31
CA ASP A 105 5.68 -20.68 -11.70
C ASP A 105 4.84 -21.79 -11.04
N ILE A 106 4.52 -21.67 -9.75
CA ILE A 106 3.67 -22.64 -9.05
C ILE A 106 2.24 -22.62 -9.61
N CYS A 107 1.71 -21.45 -9.92
CA CYS A 107 0.38 -21.34 -10.55
C CYS A 107 0.36 -21.97 -11.95
N LEU A 108 1.45 -21.89 -12.71
CA LEU A 108 1.57 -22.54 -14.02
C LEU A 108 1.71 -24.06 -13.90
N GLU A 109 2.53 -24.53 -12.96
CA GLU A 109 2.76 -25.96 -12.71
C GLU A 109 1.48 -26.67 -12.24
N THR A 110 0.70 -26.03 -11.37
CA THR A 110 -0.51 -26.64 -10.81
C THR A 110 -1.75 -26.52 -11.68
N ARG A 111 -1.65 -25.81 -12.81
CA ARG A 111 -2.79 -25.46 -13.67
C ARG A 111 -3.54 -26.68 -14.20
N SER A 112 -2.85 -27.77 -14.52
CA SER A 112 -3.46 -29.02 -14.99
C SER A 112 -4.23 -29.76 -13.90
N GLU A 113 -3.86 -29.56 -12.64
CA GLU A 113 -4.46 -30.23 -11.47
C GLU A 113 -5.66 -29.47 -10.92
N ASN A 114 -5.57 -28.14 -10.85
CA ASN A 114 -6.53 -27.29 -10.12
C ASN A 114 -7.26 -26.27 -11.02
N GLY A 115 -7.02 -26.28 -12.33
CA GLY A 115 -7.64 -25.36 -13.27
C GLY A 115 -7.15 -23.91 -13.16
N GLY A 116 -6.04 -23.65 -12.45
CA GLY A 116 -5.47 -22.33 -12.24
C GLY A 116 -5.85 -21.67 -10.90
N LEU A 117 -6.58 -22.39 -10.03
CA LEU A 117 -6.99 -21.89 -8.72
C LEU A 117 -6.20 -22.57 -7.60
N ILE A 118 -5.52 -21.78 -6.76
CA ILE A 118 -4.74 -22.28 -5.62
C ILE A 118 -5.07 -21.49 -4.36
N ASN A 119 -5.27 -22.19 -3.23
CA ASN A 119 -5.45 -21.56 -1.92
C ASN A 119 -4.13 -20.90 -1.49
N LEU A 120 -4.19 -19.73 -0.83
CA LEU A 120 -3.03 -19.02 -0.30
C LEU A 120 -2.19 -19.89 0.65
N GLN A 121 -2.83 -20.70 1.50
CA GLN A 121 -2.13 -21.61 2.42
C GLN A 121 -1.35 -22.69 1.66
N GLU A 122 -1.95 -23.25 0.61
CA GLU A 122 -1.32 -24.25 -0.25
C GLU A 122 -0.17 -23.64 -1.06
N LEU A 123 -0.38 -22.46 -1.63
CA LEU A 123 0.66 -21.68 -2.30
C LEU A 123 1.85 -21.41 -1.37
N CYS A 124 1.59 -20.98 -0.13
CA CYS A 124 2.63 -20.78 0.88
C CYS A 124 3.37 -22.07 1.23
N SER A 125 2.65 -23.18 1.35
CA SER A 125 3.25 -24.51 1.61
C SER A 125 4.20 -24.91 0.47
N ARG A 126 3.76 -24.82 -0.78
CA ARG A 126 4.58 -25.13 -1.96
C ARG A 126 5.78 -24.19 -2.11
N LEU A 127 5.61 -22.89 -1.84
CA LEU A 127 6.71 -21.92 -1.82
C LEU A 127 7.76 -22.27 -0.76
N ARG A 128 7.32 -22.59 0.47
CA ARG A 128 8.21 -23.00 1.55
C ARG A 128 8.95 -24.29 1.21
N GLN A 129 8.30 -25.23 0.51
CA GLN A 129 8.94 -26.45 0.03
C GLN A 129 10.03 -26.17 -1.00
N ARG A 130 9.76 -25.35 -2.02
CA ARG A 130 10.78 -24.93 -3.01
C ARG A 130 11.93 -24.17 -2.36
N ARG A 131 11.63 -23.37 -1.34
CA ARG A 131 12.61 -22.57 -0.58
C ARG A 131 13.28 -23.33 0.57
N LYS A 132 13.11 -24.66 0.72
CA LYS A 132 13.79 -25.43 1.79
C LYS A 132 15.32 -25.28 1.78
N ALA A 133 15.92 -24.99 0.63
CA ALA A 133 17.35 -24.69 0.52
C ALA A 133 17.70 -23.23 0.86
N ALA A 134 16.74 -22.31 0.79
CA ALA A 134 16.93 -20.89 1.10
C ALA A 134 16.70 -20.65 2.60
N ARG A 135 17.58 -19.85 3.23
CA ARG A 135 17.49 -19.47 4.65
C ARG A 135 16.40 -18.42 4.95
N GLU A 136 15.53 -18.15 4.00
CA GLU A 136 14.54 -17.07 4.07
C GLU A 136 13.15 -17.64 4.24
N SER A 137 12.63 -17.50 5.45
CA SER A 137 11.26 -17.93 5.73
C SER A 137 10.24 -16.94 5.17
N VAL A 138 9.17 -17.48 4.60
CA VAL A 138 8.11 -16.73 3.90
C VAL A 138 6.78 -16.89 4.65
N SER A 139 6.14 -15.75 4.90
CA SER A 139 4.81 -15.64 5.50
C SER A 139 3.72 -15.47 4.44
N GLU A 140 2.47 -15.66 4.84
CA GLU A 140 1.30 -15.37 4.01
C GLU A 140 1.22 -13.88 3.64
N ASP A 141 1.57 -12.98 4.57
CA ASP A 141 1.66 -11.53 4.33
C ASP A 141 2.65 -11.21 3.20
N ASP A 142 3.77 -11.93 3.13
CA ASP A 142 4.77 -11.71 2.08
C ASP A 142 4.23 -12.13 0.70
N CYS A 143 3.47 -13.23 0.66
CA CYS A 143 2.83 -13.71 -0.55
C CYS A 143 1.77 -12.71 -1.05
N LEU A 144 0.94 -12.19 -0.15
CA LEU A 144 -0.05 -11.17 -0.48
C LEU A 144 0.60 -9.88 -0.99
N ARG A 145 1.68 -9.42 -0.36
CA ARG A 145 2.44 -8.25 -0.83
C ARG A 145 3.08 -8.48 -2.20
N ALA A 146 3.66 -9.66 -2.44
CA ALA A 146 4.19 -10.03 -3.76
C ALA A 146 3.10 -10.02 -4.83
N ILE A 147 1.93 -10.61 -4.56
CA ILE A 147 0.77 -10.63 -5.48
C ILE A 147 0.29 -9.21 -5.78
N ASN A 148 0.16 -8.36 -4.75
CA ASN A 148 -0.24 -6.97 -4.93
C ASN A 148 0.78 -6.19 -5.78
N LYS A 149 2.07 -6.46 -5.62
CA LYS A 149 3.14 -5.84 -6.43
C LYS A 149 3.13 -6.35 -7.87
N LEU A 150 2.86 -7.63 -8.10
CA LEU A 150 2.67 -8.21 -9.43
C LEU A 150 1.48 -7.58 -10.14
N LYS A 151 0.36 -7.37 -9.43
CA LYS A 151 -0.84 -6.70 -10.00
C LYS A 151 -0.53 -5.30 -10.53
N VAL A 152 0.36 -4.56 -9.87
CA VAL A 152 0.79 -3.24 -10.33
C VAL A 152 1.74 -3.36 -11.54
N SER A 153 2.67 -4.32 -11.51
CA SER A 153 3.70 -4.49 -12.54
C SER A 153 3.16 -5.11 -13.85
N MET A 154 2.21 -6.05 -13.76
CA MET A 154 1.61 -6.76 -14.90
C MET A 154 0.46 -6.01 -15.58
N LYS A 155 0.11 -4.81 -15.12
CA LYS A 155 -0.79 -3.91 -15.88
C LYS A 155 -0.22 -3.54 -17.26
N LEU A 156 1.09 -3.73 -17.50
CA LEU A 156 1.72 -3.50 -18.81
C LEU A 156 1.81 -4.76 -19.70
N THR A 157 1.61 -5.96 -19.15
CA THR A 157 1.67 -7.25 -19.88
C THR A 157 0.34 -8.02 -19.78
N ALA A 158 -0.76 -7.27 -19.86
CA ALA A 158 -2.14 -7.73 -19.65
C ALA A 158 -2.69 -8.77 -20.66
N PHE A 159 -1.85 -9.50 -21.40
CA PHE A 159 -2.31 -10.44 -22.43
C PHE A 159 -1.96 -11.91 -22.19
N ILE A 160 -1.01 -12.27 -21.31
CA ILE A 160 -0.55 -13.67 -21.21
C ILE A 160 -0.86 -14.34 -19.86
N ALA A 161 -1.06 -13.59 -18.76
CA ALA A 161 -1.27 -14.17 -17.42
C ALA A 161 -2.61 -13.85 -16.76
N THR A 162 -3.47 -13.09 -17.45
CA THR A 162 -4.72 -12.54 -16.89
C THR A 162 -5.79 -13.61 -16.62
N SER A 163 -5.64 -14.83 -17.15
CA SER A 163 -6.63 -15.91 -16.99
C SER A 163 -6.49 -16.75 -15.71
N CYS A 164 -5.37 -16.70 -14.97
CA CYS A 164 -5.21 -17.59 -13.80
C CYS A 164 -5.45 -16.93 -12.43
N ILE A 165 -5.13 -15.65 -12.22
CA ILE A 165 -5.07 -15.09 -10.84
C ILE A 165 -6.14 -14.05 -10.53
N LEU A 166 -6.61 -13.27 -11.52
CA LEU A 166 -7.55 -12.16 -11.28
C LEU A 166 -9.04 -12.54 -11.33
N ASP A 167 -9.35 -13.75 -11.80
CA ASP A 167 -10.72 -14.26 -11.86
C ASP A 167 -11.31 -14.60 -10.48
N GLN A 168 -10.55 -14.53 -9.38
CA GLN A 168 -11.14 -14.62 -8.04
C GLN A 168 -11.57 -13.27 -7.48
N ILE A 169 -10.88 -12.16 -7.80
CA ILE A 169 -11.22 -10.85 -7.21
C ILE A 169 -12.39 -10.20 -7.96
N GLN A 170 -12.50 -10.39 -9.28
CA GLN A 170 -13.58 -9.78 -10.07
C GLN A 170 -14.86 -10.65 -10.08
N HIS A 171 -14.71 -11.97 -10.04
CA HIS A 171 -15.84 -12.90 -10.18
C HIS A 171 -16.57 -13.14 -8.85
N VAL A 172 -15.91 -13.00 -7.69
CA VAL A 172 -16.56 -12.95 -6.37
C VAL A 172 -17.32 -11.63 -6.20
N PHE A 173 -16.75 -10.50 -6.62
CA PHE A 173 -17.45 -9.21 -6.56
C PHE A 173 -18.65 -9.17 -7.52
N HIS A 174 -18.52 -9.71 -8.74
CA HIS A 174 -19.62 -9.74 -9.70
C HIS A 174 -20.71 -10.74 -9.33
N ARG A 175 -20.38 -11.95 -8.84
CA ARG A 175 -21.41 -12.88 -8.33
C ARG A 175 -22.11 -12.37 -7.07
N MET A 176 -21.41 -11.67 -6.18
CA MET A 176 -22.02 -11.08 -4.99
C MET A 176 -22.96 -9.90 -5.34
N LEU A 177 -22.62 -9.09 -6.35
CA LEU A 177 -23.49 -8.01 -6.83
C LEU A 177 -24.68 -8.53 -7.67
N VAL A 178 -24.47 -9.57 -8.48
CA VAL A 178 -25.56 -10.18 -9.27
C VAL A 178 -26.53 -10.94 -8.36
N MET A 179 -26.04 -11.63 -7.32
CA MET A 179 -26.95 -12.30 -6.37
C MET A 179 -27.78 -11.30 -5.56
N THR A 180 -27.23 -10.19 -5.06
CA THR A 180 -28.05 -9.21 -4.31
C THR A 180 -29.09 -8.52 -5.18
N VAL A 181 -28.79 -8.24 -6.45
CA VAL A 181 -29.77 -7.67 -7.40
C VAL A 181 -30.84 -8.69 -7.79
N GLN A 182 -30.49 -9.97 -7.97
CA GLN A 182 -31.45 -11.03 -8.30
C GLN A 182 -32.40 -11.32 -7.12
N TYR A 183 -31.89 -11.32 -5.88
CA TYR A 183 -32.70 -11.52 -4.67
C TYR A 183 -33.61 -10.32 -4.37
N ALA A 184 -33.14 -9.08 -4.61
CA ALA A 184 -33.98 -7.89 -4.48
C ALA A 184 -35.13 -7.87 -5.49
N HIS A 185 -34.90 -8.37 -6.71
CA HIS A 185 -35.95 -8.47 -7.73
C HIS A 185 -36.98 -9.56 -7.40
N TRP A 186 -36.57 -10.67 -6.77
CA TRP A 186 -37.47 -11.73 -6.34
C TRP A 186 -38.38 -11.29 -5.17
N ILE A 187 -37.81 -10.59 -4.17
CA ILE A 187 -38.56 -10.06 -3.02
C ILE A 187 -39.61 -9.01 -3.45
N VAL A 188 -39.31 -8.16 -4.43
CA VAL A 188 -40.28 -7.16 -4.91
C VAL A 188 -41.42 -7.79 -5.71
N VAL A 189 -41.17 -8.89 -6.43
CA VAL A 189 -42.21 -9.61 -7.19
C VAL A 189 -43.13 -10.44 -6.28
N GLU A 190 -42.63 -10.91 -5.14
CA GLU A 190 -43.42 -11.72 -4.19
C GLU A 190 -44.19 -10.89 -3.15
N LEU A 191 -43.88 -9.59 -3.01
CA LEU A 191 -44.64 -8.62 -2.18
C LEU A 191 -45.69 -7.81 -2.95
N LEU A 192 -45.79 -8.00 -4.27
CA LEU A 192 -46.74 -7.31 -5.16
C LEU A 192 -47.83 -8.24 -5.74
N ILE A 193 -47.94 -9.46 -5.19
CA ILE A 193 -49.04 -10.41 -5.37
C ILE A 193 -49.65 -10.65 -3.99
#